data_AF-V4KBI3-F1
#
_entry.id   AF-V4KBI3-F1
#
_cell.length_a   1.000
_cell.length_b   1.000
_cell.length_c   1.000
_cell.angle_alpha   90.00
_cell.angle_beta   90.00
_cell.angle_gamma   90.00
#
_symmetry.space_group_name_H-M   'P 1'
#
loop_
_entity.id
_entity.type
_entity.pdbx_description
1 polymer ?
#
loop_
_entity_poly.entity_id
_entity_poly.type
_entity_poly.pdbx_seq_one_letter_code
_entity_poly.pdbx_strand_id
1 'polypeptide(L)'
;MYLDPDIKEQLEFWKRFGESDGFDVDHLMDVKPSSCKLNTRTFEDNDDYPTHIVHYAKMGLHKYNLIQGTNLQLSSIEKFNTRYSVVYCGYYITLIAKDPAAGSCLVPFQTRVLEQGIDKNDLTCYIARPKYGPPRGGKVLTTHLDTEQVDDDFYKGSLPAWPSEDAFKDKKRYYV
;
A
#
# COMPACT_ATOMS: atom_id res chain seq x y z
N MET A 1 -11.58 -35.03 -3.82
CA MET A 1 -10.19 -34.72 -3.45
C MET A 1 -10.21 -34.01 -2.10
N TYR A 2 -9.70 -34.64 -1.04
CA TYR A 2 -9.65 -34.01 0.28
C TYR A 2 -8.46 -33.06 0.34
N LEU A 3 -8.72 -31.78 0.55
CA LEU A 3 -7.65 -30.82 0.87
C LEU A 3 -7.11 -31.14 2.26
N ASP A 4 -5.78 -31.12 2.37
CA ASP A 4 -5.06 -31.23 3.64
C ASP A 4 -5.65 -30.22 4.67
N PRO A 5 -5.94 -30.65 5.91
CA PRO A 5 -6.43 -29.76 6.96
C PRO A 5 -5.60 -28.47 7.14
N ASP A 6 -4.27 -28.54 7.01
CA ASP A 6 -3.40 -27.37 7.14
C ASP A 6 -3.65 -26.36 6.00
N ILE A 7 -3.86 -26.84 4.78
CA ILE A 7 -4.20 -25.99 3.63
C ILE A 7 -5.55 -25.30 3.84
N LYS A 8 -6.53 -25.98 4.43
CA LYS A 8 -7.84 -25.38 4.71
C LYS A 8 -7.75 -24.27 5.76
N GLU A 9 -6.96 -24.48 6.81
CA GLU A 9 -6.75 -23.48 7.85
C GLU A 9 -6.05 -22.24 7.30
N GLN A 10 -5.02 -22.42 6.46
CA GLN A 10 -4.34 -21.33 5.77
C GLN A 10 -5.30 -20.53 4.86
N LEU A 11 -6.14 -21.22 4.08
CA LEU A 11 -7.09 -20.57 3.18
C LEU A 11 -8.12 -19.74 3.95
N GLU A 12 -8.66 -20.27 5.06
CA GLU A 12 -9.60 -19.54 5.90
C GLU A 12 -8.94 -18.33 6.57
N PHE A 13 -7.70 -18.48 7.04
CA PHE A 13 -6.92 -17.37 7.57
C PHE A 13 -6.74 -16.25 6.53
N TRP A 14 -6.31 -16.59 5.31
CA TRP A 14 -6.09 -15.59 4.25
C TRP A 14 -7.39 -14.97 3.73
N LYS A 15 -8.50 -15.72 3.76
CA LYS A 15 -9.83 -15.18 3.47
C LYS A 15 -10.21 -14.09 4.48
N ARG A 16 -10.11 -14.38 5.78
CA ARG A 16 -10.39 -13.41 6.85
C ARG A 16 -9.44 -12.21 6.82
N PHE A 17 -8.17 -12.44 6.47
CA PHE A 17 -7.21 -11.37 6.21
C PHE A 17 -7.66 -10.46 5.06
N GLY A 18 -8.20 -11.05 3.98
CA GLY A 18 -8.76 -10.30 2.85
C GLY A 18 -10.01 -9.49 3.22
N GLU A 19 -10.88 -10.02 4.08
CA GLU A 19 -12.09 -9.33 4.55
C GLU A 19 -11.81 -8.02 5.32
N SER A 20 -10.63 -7.90 5.94
CA SER A 20 -10.18 -6.67 6.62
C SER A 20 -9.32 -5.76 5.74
N ASP A 21 -9.25 -6.04 4.43
CA ASP A 21 -8.28 -5.45 3.49
C ASP A 21 -6.81 -5.59 3.95
N GLY A 22 -6.53 -6.46 4.92
CA GLY A 22 -5.23 -6.71 5.52
C GLY A 22 -4.77 -5.72 6.61
N PHE A 23 -5.64 -4.85 7.12
CA PHE A 23 -5.28 -3.82 8.13
C PHE A 23 -5.61 -4.22 9.56
N ASP A 24 -6.89 -4.48 9.86
CA ASP A 24 -7.38 -4.70 11.23
C ASP A 24 -7.44 -6.20 11.55
N VAL A 25 -6.25 -6.79 11.70
CA VAL A 25 -6.03 -8.25 11.79
C VAL A 25 -5.53 -8.72 13.15
N ASP A 26 -5.49 -7.86 14.16
CA ASP A 26 -4.93 -8.17 15.48
C ASP A 26 -5.58 -9.43 16.10
N HIS A 27 -6.91 -9.52 15.99
CA HIS A 27 -7.70 -10.67 16.44
C HIS A 27 -7.46 -11.97 15.64
N LEU A 28 -6.81 -11.90 14.46
CA LEU A 28 -6.44 -13.06 13.66
C LEU A 28 -5.08 -13.62 14.09
N MET A 29 -4.25 -12.83 14.76
CA MET A 29 -2.87 -13.22 15.07
C MET A 29 -2.81 -14.35 16.10
N ASP A 30 -3.79 -14.42 17.00
CA ASP A 30 -3.90 -15.49 18.01
C ASP A 30 -4.14 -16.88 17.39
N VAL A 31 -4.74 -16.91 16.21
CA VAL A 31 -5.09 -18.13 15.47
C VAL A 31 -4.31 -18.26 14.17
N LYS A 32 -3.19 -17.53 14.03
CA LYS A 32 -2.39 -17.52 12.81
C LYS A 32 -1.69 -18.87 12.62
N PRO A 33 -1.93 -19.59 11.50
CA PRO A 33 -1.17 -20.79 11.18
C PRO A 33 0.34 -20.49 11.13
N SER A 34 1.17 -21.44 11.57
CA SER A 34 2.63 -21.28 11.58
C SER A 34 3.20 -21.08 10.17
N SER A 35 2.55 -21.67 9.17
CA SER A 35 2.83 -21.55 7.73
C SER A 35 2.51 -20.16 7.14
N CYS A 36 1.64 -19.37 7.78
CA CYS A 36 1.27 -18.04 7.30
C CYS A 36 2.37 -17.00 7.59
N LYS A 37 3.00 -16.50 6.52
CA LYS A 37 4.01 -15.44 6.53
C LYS A 37 3.37 -14.04 6.62
N LEU A 38 2.82 -13.74 7.80
CA LEU A 38 2.30 -12.43 8.16
C LEU A 38 2.95 -11.95 9.45
N ASN A 39 3.51 -10.75 9.41
CA ASN A 39 4.03 -10.05 10.58
C ASN A 39 3.19 -8.80 10.84
N THR A 40 3.00 -8.46 12.10
CA THR A 40 2.33 -7.22 12.53
C THR A 40 3.26 -6.46 13.47
N ARG A 41 3.18 -5.13 13.42
CA ARG A 41 3.90 -4.27 14.35
C ARG A 41 3.06 -3.03 14.63
N THR A 42 2.82 -2.80 15.92
CA THR A 42 2.26 -1.56 16.47
C THR A 42 3.38 -0.64 16.90
N PHE A 43 3.10 0.65 16.97
CA PHE A 43 4.02 1.65 17.48
C PHE A 43 3.39 2.41 18.64
N GLU A 44 4.18 2.66 19.66
CA GLU A 44 3.82 3.53 20.79
C GLU A 44 4.39 4.94 20.60
N ASP A 45 4.01 5.85 21.50
CA ASP A 45 4.55 7.21 21.50
C ASP A 45 6.07 7.19 21.72
N ASN A 46 6.81 7.84 20.81
CA ASN A 46 8.28 7.90 20.72
C ASN A 46 8.99 6.70 20.06
N ASP A 47 8.26 5.75 19.47
CA ASP A 47 8.89 4.71 18.67
C ASP A 47 9.51 5.26 17.37
N ASP A 48 10.71 4.76 17.05
CA ASP A 48 11.32 4.98 15.75
C ASP A 48 10.64 4.13 14.66
N TYR A 49 10.31 4.79 13.55
CA TYR A 49 9.74 4.14 12.39
C TYR A 49 10.83 3.66 11.43
N PRO A 50 10.72 2.43 10.88
CA PRO A 50 11.55 2.04 9.75
C PRO A 50 11.33 3.01 8.58
N THR A 51 12.43 3.53 8.01
CA THR A 51 12.38 4.62 7.02
C THR A 51 11.49 4.31 5.81
N HIS A 52 11.51 3.07 5.31
CA HIS A 52 10.68 2.65 4.18
C HIS A 52 9.18 2.70 4.52
N ILE A 53 8.78 2.37 5.75
CA ILE A 53 7.38 2.46 6.20
C ILE A 53 6.90 3.92 6.19
N VAL A 54 7.76 4.87 6.60
CA VAL A 54 7.47 6.31 6.51
C VAL A 54 7.30 6.74 5.05
N HIS A 55 8.13 6.27 4.13
CA HIS A 55 8.01 6.57 2.71
C HIS A 55 6.71 6.02 2.12
N TYR A 56 6.34 4.77 2.44
CA TYR A 56 5.10 4.15 1.97
C TYR A 56 3.86 4.82 2.53
N ALA A 57 3.89 5.26 3.80
CA ALA A 57 2.86 6.09 4.41
C ALA A 57 2.66 7.40 3.62
N LYS A 58 3.76 8.12 3.35
CA LYS A 58 3.73 9.37 2.56
C LYS A 58 3.31 9.14 1.11
N MET A 59 3.69 8.03 0.49
CA MET A 59 3.26 7.66 -0.86
C MET A 59 1.73 7.53 -0.95
N GLY A 60 1.11 6.90 0.05
CA GLY A 60 -0.35 6.81 0.14
C GLY A 60 -1.02 8.17 0.27
N LEU A 61 -0.52 9.02 1.18
CA LEU A 61 -1.03 10.39 1.33
C LEU A 61 -0.84 11.22 0.06
N HIS A 62 0.30 11.10 -0.60
CA HIS A 62 0.57 11.79 -1.86
C HIS A 62 -0.43 11.38 -2.95
N LYS A 63 -0.66 10.07 -3.14
CA LYS A 63 -1.67 9.57 -4.08
C LYS A 63 -3.05 10.14 -3.76
N TYR A 64 -3.46 10.13 -2.50
CA TYR A 64 -4.76 10.63 -2.09
C TYR A 64 -4.90 12.15 -2.29
N ASN A 65 -3.90 12.93 -1.88
CA ASN A 65 -3.86 14.38 -2.06
C ASN A 65 -3.94 14.77 -3.54
N LEU A 66 -3.21 14.04 -4.42
CA LEU A 66 -3.24 14.28 -5.85
C LEU A 66 -4.64 14.05 -6.45
N ILE A 67 -5.32 12.97 -6.05
CA ILE A 67 -6.64 12.60 -6.61
C ILE A 67 -7.77 13.45 -6.01
N GLN A 68 -7.72 13.75 -4.71
CA GLN A 68 -8.81 14.44 -4.00
C GLN A 68 -8.59 15.96 -3.87
N GLY A 69 -7.42 16.48 -4.25
CA GLY A 69 -7.09 17.91 -4.07
C GLY A 69 -6.94 18.32 -2.61
N THR A 70 -6.53 17.39 -1.73
CA THR A 70 -6.34 17.64 -0.29
C THR A 70 -4.86 17.92 0.05
N ASN A 71 -4.59 18.31 1.30
CA ASN A 71 -3.23 18.54 1.81
C ASN A 71 -2.98 17.79 3.13
N LEU A 72 -3.37 16.51 3.18
CA LEU A 72 -3.13 15.66 4.34
C LEU A 72 -1.63 15.42 4.52
N GLN A 73 -1.14 15.63 5.74
CA GLN A 73 0.26 15.43 6.12
C GLN A 73 0.37 14.27 7.11
N LEU A 74 1.48 13.53 7.05
CA LEU A 74 1.74 12.47 8.02
C LEU A 74 1.94 13.07 9.42
N SER A 75 1.22 12.56 10.42
CA SER A 75 1.39 12.87 11.84
C SER A 75 2.15 11.76 12.55
N SER A 76 1.62 10.53 12.51
CA SER A 76 2.21 9.35 13.15
C SER A 76 1.79 8.08 12.42
N ILE A 77 2.45 6.97 12.73
CA ILE A 77 2.10 5.63 12.23
C ILE A 77 1.67 4.80 13.43
N GLU A 78 0.47 4.23 13.38
CA GLU A 78 -0.08 3.43 14.48
C GLU A 78 0.39 1.98 14.40
N LYS A 79 0.29 1.39 13.20
CA LYS A 79 0.68 0.01 12.96
C LYS A 79 0.95 -0.25 11.49
N PHE A 80 1.70 -1.32 11.22
CA PHE A 80 1.74 -1.92 9.91
C PHE A 80 1.75 -3.45 9.98
N ASN A 81 1.18 -4.05 8.95
CA ASN A 81 1.27 -5.49 8.71
C ASN A 81 2.10 -5.72 7.46
N THR A 82 2.91 -6.77 7.47
CA THR A 82 3.72 -7.17 6.31
C THR A 82 3.46 -8.61 5.93
N ARG A 83 3.08 -8.81 4.67
CA ARG A 83 2.95 -10.12 4.05
C ARG A 83 4.12 -10.35 3.10
N TYR A 84 4.86 -11.42 3.33
CA TYR A 84 5.98 -11.79 2.48
C TYR A 84 5.61 -12.94 1.54
N SER A 85 6.06 -12.84 0.29
CA SER A 85 6.08 -13.94 -0.67
C SER A 85 7.46 -14.03 -1.32
N VAL A 86 7.66 -15.01 -2.20
CA VAL A 86 8.92 -15.15 -2.95
C VAL A 86 9.12 -13.98 -3.93
N VAL A 87 8.03 -13.37 -4.41
CA VAL A 87 8.04 -12.43 -5.54
C VAL A 87 7.70 -10.98 -5.14
N TYR A 88 7.07 -10.79 -3.97
CA TYR A 88 6.64 -9.48 -3.48
C TYR A 88 6.54 -9.42 -1.95
N CYS A 89 6.61 -8.18 -1.44
CA CYS A 89 6.30 -7.79 -0.07
C CYS A 89 5.08 -6.84 -0.08
N GLY A 90 4.04 -7.17 0.69
CA GLY A 90 2.86 -6.32 0.86
C GLY A 90 2.85 -5.64 2.22
N TYR A 91 2.76 -4.31 2.23
CA TYR A 91 2.73 -3.47 3.42
C TYR A 91 1.35 -2.83 3.60
N TYR A 92 0.73 -3.06 4.75
CA TYR A 92 -0.60 -2.57 5.10
C TYR A 92 -0.46 -1.64 6.30
N ILE A 93 -0.41 -0.33 6.05
CA ILE A 93 -0.02 0.67 7.04
C ILE A 93 -1.26 1.45 7.47
N THR A 94 -1.49 1.48 8.78
CA THR A 94 -2.46 2.39 9.41
C THR A 94 -1.69 3.55 10.03
N LEU A 95 -2.06 4.76 9.66
CA LEU A 95 -1.38 6.00 10.04
C LEU A 95 -2.38 7.08 10.42
N ILE A 96 -1.92 8.07 11.18
CA ILE A 96 -2.67 9.28 11.45
C ILE A 96 -2.14 10.38 10.54
N ALA A 97 -3.05 10.95 9.74
CA ALA A 97 -2.80 12.16 9.00
C ALA A 97 -3.32 13.38 9.76
N LYS A 98 -2.80 14.56 9.44
CA LYS A 98 -3.32 15.85 9.90
C LYS A 98 -3.66 16.71 8.70
N ASP A 99 -4.76 17.45 8.78
CA ASP A 99 -5.09 18.48 7.81
C ASP A 99 -4.72 19.86 8.38
N PRO A 100 -3.66 20.52 7.86
CA PRO A 100 -3.27 21.85 8.31
C PRO A 100 -4.37 22.90 8.12
N ALA A 101 -5.24 22.74 7.12
CA ALA A 101 -6.32 23.69 6.83
C ALA A 101 -7.52 23.52 7.76
N ALA A 102 -7.76 22.31 8.28
CA ALA A 102 -8.84 21.99 9.21
C ALA A 102 -8.38 22.00 10.69
N GLY A 103 -7.54 22.97 11.06
CA GLY A 103 -7.08 23.12 12.45
C GLY A 103 -6.24 21.94 12.95
N SER A 104 -5.52 21.24 12.07
CA SER A 104 -4.76 20.02 12.38
C SER A 104 -5.62 18.87 12.90
N CYS A 105 -6.87 18.77 12.43
CA CYS A 105 -7.73 17.62 12.70
C CYS A 105 -7.03 16.31 12.30
N LEU A 106 -7.04 15.34 13.21
CA LEU A 106 -6.42 14.04 13.02
C LEU A 106 -7.36 13.13 12.21
N VAL A 107 -6.84 12.56 11.13
CA VAL A 107 -7.56 11.71 10.19
C VAL A 107 -6.88 10.34 10.18
N PRO A 108 -7.49 9.32 10.78
CA PRO A 108 -7.04 7.94 10.63
C PRO A 108 -7.06 7.55 9.16
N PHE A 109 -5.99 6.96 8.66
CA PHE A 109 -5.74 6.72 7.25
C PHE A 109 -5.08 5.37 7.04
N GLN A 110 -5.40 4.73 5.92
CA GLN A 110 -4.89 3.42 5.55
C GLN A 110 -4.22 3.48 4.17
N THR A 111 -3.00 2.96 4.09
CA THR A 111 -2.28 2.78 2.81
C THR A 111 -1.81 1.34 2.63
N ARG A 112 -1.96 0.80 1.43
CA ARG A 112 -1.42 -0.50 1.04
C ARG A 112 -0.41 -0.32 -0.08
N VAL A 113 0.84 -0.70 0.19
CA VAL A 113 1.93 -0.66 -0.78
C VAL A 113 2.39 -2.08 -1.08
N LEU A 114 2.56 -2.40 -2.36
CA LEU A 114 3.19 -3.62 -2.83
C LEU A 114 4.58 -3.25 -3.35
N GLU A 115 5.58 -3.94 -2.84
CA GLU A 115 6.94 -3.92 -3.36
C GLU A 115 7.18 -5.25 -4.08
N GLN A 116 7.52 -5.19 -5.36
CA GLN A 116 7.88 -6.34 -6.17
C GLN A 116 9.37 -6.27 -6.51
N GLY A 117 10.08 -7.40 -6.48
CA GLY A 117 11.44 -7.43 -7.01
C GLY A 117 12.28 -8.67 -6.68
N ILE A 118 12.63 -9.41 -7.74
CA ILE A 118 13.88 -10.19 -7.83
C ILE A 118 14.89 -9.42 -8.73
N ASP A 119 14.41 -8.84 -9.85
CA ASP A 119 15.26 -8.13 -10.84
C ASP A 119 14.89 -6.64 -11.08
N LYS A 120 13.67 -6.22 -10.70
CA LYS A 120 13.18 -4.84 -10.82
C LYS A 120 12.44 -4.45 -9.55
N ASN A 121 12.77 -3.30 -8.97
CA ASN A 121 12.11 -2.79 -7.77
C ASN A 121 10.91 -1.92 -8.17
N ASP A 122 9.74 -2.54 -8.25
CA ASP A 122 8.49 -1.84 -8.54
C ASP A 122 7.69 -1.62 -7.26
N LEU A 123 7.26 -0.38 -7.04
CA LEU A 123 6.44 0.03 -5.90
C LEU A 123 5.05 0.49 -6.38
N THR A 124 4.01 -0.11 -5.84
CA THR A 124 2.62 0.22 -6.21
C THR A 124 1.78 0.47 -4.96
N CYS A 125 1.18 1.65 -4.87
CA CYS A 125 0.20 1.98 -3.83
C CYS A 125 -1.22 1.62 -4.31
N TYR A 126 -1.78 0.54 -3.81
CA TYR A 126 -3.11 0.05 -4.19
C TYR A 126 -4.22 0.77 -3.41
N ILE A 127 -4.06 0.89 -2.10
CA ILE A 127 -5.06 1.51 -1.21
C ILE A 127 -4.45 2.79 -0.65
N ALA A 128 -5.23 3.88 -0.69
CA ALA A 128 -4.92 5.15 -0.03
C ALA A 128 -6.24 5.83 0.30
N ARG A 129 -6.70 5.73 1.56
CA ARG A 129 -7.99 6.28 1.99
C ARG A 129 -8.04 6.60 3.48
N PRO A 130 -8.90 7.53 3.93
CA PRO A 130 -9.31 7.61 5.33
C PRO A 130 -9.86 6.26 5.82
N LYS A 131 -9.53 5.87 7.05
CA LYS A 131 -10.00 4.64 7.68
C LYS A 131 -11.52 4.66 7.89
N TYR A 132 -12.05 5.81 8.28
CA TYR A 132 -13.47 6.04 8.50
C TYR A 132 -13.97 7.05 7.47
N GLY A 133 -14.97 6.65 6.68
CA GLY A 133 -15.58 7.49 5.63
C GLY A 133 -16.72 6.75 4.95
N PRO A 134 -17.61 7.45 4.22
CA PRO A 134 -18.71 6.79 3.52
C PRO A 134 -18.13 5.75 2.56
N PRO A 135 -18.62 4.49 2.58
CA PRO A 135 -18.20 3.48 1.62
C PRO A 135 -18.47 4.04 0.24
N ARG A 136 -17.44 4.15 -0.61
CA ARG A 136 -17.70 4.47 -2.02
C ARG A 136 -18.56 3.33 -2.55
N GLY A 137 -19.74 3.66 -3.08
CA GLY A 137 -20.61 2.74 -3.83
C GLY A 137 -20.01 2.27 -5.16
N GLY A 138 -18.68 2.15 -5.24
CA GLY A 138 -17.97 1.49 -6.31
C GLY A 138 -17.37 0.23 -5.71
N LYS A 139 -17.65 -0.93 -6.35
CA LYS A 139 -17.09 -2.26 -6.07
C LYS A 139 -15.79 -2.13 -5.27
N VAL A 140 -15.84 -2.46 -3.98
CA VAL A 140 -14.63 -2.74 -3.21
C VAL A 140 -13.91 -3.78 -4.06
N LEU A 141 -12.76 -3.40 -4.60
CA LEU A 141 -11.90 -4.25 -5.43
C LEU A 141 -11.25 -5.28 -4.51
N THR A 142 -12.12 -6.13 -3.98
CA THR A 142 -11.88 -7.33 -3.22
C THR A 142 -11.53 -8.38 -4.24
N THR A 143 -10.34 -8.29 -4.81
CA THR A 143 -9.52 -9.41 -5.29
C THR A 143 -8.30 -8.87 -6.05
N HIS A 144 -7.16 -9.49 -5.75
CA HIS A 144 -5.96 -9.64 -6.58
C HIS A 144 -5.79 -8.69 -7.77
N LEU A 145 -4.80 -7.79 -7.69
CA LEU A 145 -4.09 -7.23 -8.85
C LEU A 145 -4.92 -6.41 -9.86
N ASP A 146 -6.21 -6.19 -9.65
CA ASP A 146 -7.08 -5.50 -10.61
C ASP A 146 -7.12 -3.97 -10.40
N THR A 147 -5.97 -3.33 -10.19
CA THR A 147 -5.86 -2.02 -10.85
C THR A 147 -5.66 -2.42 -12.30
N GLU A 148 -6.49 -1.94 -13.23
CA GLU A 148 -6.13 -1.98 -14.65
C GLU A 148 -4.68 -1.52 -14.70
N GLN A 149 -3.75 -2.47 -14.88
CA GLN A 149 -2.39 -2.09 -15.19
C GLN A 149 -2.59 -1.20 -16.39
N VAL A 150 -2.06 0.01 -16.32
CA VAL A 150 -1.98 0.84 -17.50
C VAL A 150 -1.07 0.04 -18.41
N ASP A 151 -1.68 -0.81 -19.25
CA ASP A 151 -1.05 -1.72 -20.18
C ASP A 151 -0.60 -0.89 -21.39
N ASP A 152 0.10 0.18 -21.07
CA ASP A 152 0.74 1.06 -22.01
C ASP A 152 2.17 0.58 -22.09
N ASP A 153 2.57 0.20 -23.29
CA ASP A 153 3.95 -0.19 -23.61
C ASP A 153 4.95 0.90 -23.19
N PHE A 154 4.50 2.15 -22.99
CA PHE A 154 5.29 3.23 -22.39
C PHE A 154 5.87 2.87 -21.01
N TYR A 155 5.11 2.18 -20.16
CA TYR A 155 5.57 1.78 -18.82
C TYR A 155 6.30 0.44 -18.83
N LYS A 156 6.37 -0.24 -19.98
CA LYS A 156 7.10 -1.49 -20.16
C LYS A 156 8.50 -1.20 -20.68
N GLY A 157 9.51 -1.30 -19.82
CA GLY A 157 10.89 -1.17 -20.28
C GLY A 157 11.90 -0.92 -19.18
N SER A 158 13.08 -0.46 -19.60
CA SER A 158 14.07 0.14 -18.71
C SER A 158 13.80 1.63 -18.59
N LEU A 159 14.07 2.21 -17.41
CA LEU A 159 14.01 3.66 -17.26
C LEU A 159 14.97 4.32 -18.26
N PRO A 160 14.57 5.44 -18.89
CA PRO A 160 15.41 6.12 -19.86
C PRO A 160 16.65 6.72 -19.18
N ALA A 161 17.73 6.90 -19.95
CA ALA A 161 18.88 7.68 -19.51
C ALA A 161 18.51 9.17 -19.39
N TRP A 162 19.38 9.95 -18.72
CA TRP A 162 19.24 11.40 -18.64
C TRP A 162 19.10 12.01 -20.05
N PRO A 163 18.17 12.97 -20.27
CA PRO A 163 17.96 13.55 -21.59
C PRO A 163 19.23 14.24 -22.11
N SER A 164 19.57 13.98 -23.37
CA SER A 164 20.65 14.69 -24.07
C SER A 164 20.20 16.09 -24.52
N GLU A 165 21.13 16.95 -24.94
CA GLU A 165 20.78 18.29 -25.46
C GLU A 165 19.78 18.24 -26.63
N ASP A 166 19.86 17.21 -27.47
CA ASP A 166 18.94 17.05 -28.60
C ASP A 166 17.52 16.69 -28.15
N ALA A 167 17.35 16.12 -26.95
CA ALA A 167 16.03 15.87 -26.38
C ALA A 167 15.25 17.18 -26.15
N PHE A 168 15.94 18.28 -25.84
CA PHE A 168 15.31 19.60 -25.65
C PHE A 168 14.91 20.26 -26.97
N LYS A 169 15.47 19.82 -28.10
CA LYS A 169 15.11 20.32 -29.44
C LYS A 169 13.92 19.57 -30.02
N ASP A 170 13.62 18.38 -29.51
CA ASP A 170 12.49 17.57 -29.96
C ASP A 170 11.16 18.17 -29.48
N LYS A 171 10.43 18.80 -30.41
CA LYS A 171 9.13 19.43 -30.16
C LYS A 171 8.01 18.43 -29.82
N LYS A 172 8.27 17.12 -29.94
CA LYS A 172 7.34 16.06 -29.53
C LYS A 172 7.55 15.61 -28.09
N ARG A 173 8.62 16.07 -27.42
CA ARG A 173 8.88 15.81 -26.01
C ARG A 173 8.45 17.03 -25.20
N TYR A 174 7.78 16.77 -24.07
CA TYR A 174 7.24 17.80 -23.19
C TYR A 174 7.89 17.68 -21.82
N TYR A 175 8.14 18.82 -21.16
CA TYR A 175 8.76 18.87 -19.82
C TYR A 175 10.09 18.08 -19.76
N VAL A 176 10.97 18.29 -20.74
CA VAL A 176 12.34 17.74 -20.82
C VAL A 176 13.30 18.53 -19.94
#